data_AF-A0A3D3MK82-F1
#
_entry.id   AF-A0A3D3MK82-F1
#
_cell.length_a   1.000
_cell.length_b   1.000
_cell.length_c   1.000
_cell.angle_alpha   90.00
_cell.angle_beta   90.00
_cell.angle_gamma   90.00
#
_symmetry.space_group_name_H-M   'P 1'
#
loop_
_entity.id
_entity.type
_entity.pdbx_description
1 polymer ?
#
loop_
_entity_poly.entity_id
_entity_poly.type
_entity_poly.pdbx_seq_one_letter_code
_entity_poly.pdbx_strand_id
1 'polypeptide(L)'
;MIEDEIYDLKYVLSDFMYPRLKAFKSKIDNNEVPTLPGFNDDFPDQNITVEERSRFWSKQLEIMIFPFEYHSYPENFEALSAEEIEERVQKGLKVFAKYFKDLWI
;
A
#
# COMPACT_ATOMS: atom_id res chain seq x y z
N MET A 1 5.27 -6.20 26.09
CA MET A 1 4.11 -6.14 25.19
C MET A 1 2.90 -6.37 26.05
N ILE A 2 2.06 -5.35 26.20
CA ILE A 2 0.89 -5.37 27.08
C ILE A 2 -0.24 -6.01 26.26
N GLU A 3 -0.97 -6.97 26.83
CA GLU A 3 -2.03 -7.74 26.16
C GLU A 3 -3.10 -6.87 25.45
N ASP A 4 -3.24 -5.60 25.85
CA ASP A 4 -4.15 -4.62 25.25
C ASP A 4 -3.72 -4.14 23.84
N GLU A 5 -2.43 -4.20 23.48
CA GLU A 5 -1.93 -3.77 22.15
C GLU A 5 -2.32 -4.77 21.04
N ILE A 6 -2.55 -6.04 21.38
CA ILE A 6 -2.89 -7.11 20.42
C ILE A 6 -4.29 -6.90 19.81
N TYR A 7 -5.15 -6.16 20.52
CA TYR A 7 -6.51 -5.83 20.07
C TYR A 7 -6.63 -4.43 19.45
N ASP A 8 -5.54 -3.66 19.35
CA ASP A 8 -5.60 -2.40 18.64
C ASP A 8 -5.77 -2.69 17.15
N LEU A 9 -6.91 -2.24 16.63
CA LEU A 9 -7.34 -2.40 15.25
C LEU A 9 -6.25 -1.99 14.26
N LYS A 10 -5.41 -0.99 14.58
CA LYS A 10 -4.32 -0.53 13.72
C LYS A 10 -3.24 -1.59 13.56
N TYR A 11 -2.88 -2.29 14.63
CA TYR A 11 -1.90 -3.37 14.58
C TYR A 11 -2.47 -4.59 13.84
N VAL A 12 -3.71 -4.98 14.15
CA VAL A 12 -4.38 -6.10 13.46
C VAL A 12 -4.49 -5.84 11.95
N LEU A 13 -4.88 -4.63 11.56
CA LEU A 13 -4.94 -4.24 10.15
C LEU A 13 -3.55 -4.22 9.51
N SER A 14 -2.53 -3.71 10.20
CA SER A 14 -1.17 -3.64 9.66
C SER A 14 -0.56 -5.02 9.45
N ASP A 15 -0.70 -5.91 10.43
CA ASP A 15 -0.20 -7.29 10.34
C ASP A 15 -0.89 -8.07 9.19
N PHE A 16 -2.17 -7.79 8.95
CA PHE A 16 -2.89 -8.39 7.84
C PHE A 16 -2.53 -7.76 6.48
N MET A 17 -2.50 -6.43 6.39
CA MET A 17 -2.39 -5.72 5.12
C MET A 17 -0.96 -5.59 4.62
N TYR A 18 0.01 -5.32 5.50
CA TYR A 18 1.41 -5.10 5.13
C TYR A 18 2.01 -6.22 4.27
N PRO A 19 1.99 -7.51 4.70
CA PRO A 19 2.59 -8.58 3.89
C PRO A 19 1.89 -8.77 2.54
N ARG A 20 0.57 -8.54 2.48
CA ARG A 20 -0.21 -8.67 1.24
C ARG A 20 0.13 -7.58 0.23
N LEU A 21 0.23 -6.34 0.69
CA LEU A 21 0.61 -5.21 -0.14
C LEU A 21 2.05 -5.33 -0.64
N LYS A 22 3.00 -5.78 0.22
CA LYS A 22 4.38 -6.07 -0.18
C LYS A 22 4.47 -7.19 -1.21
N ALA A 23 3.73 -8.28 -1.02
CA ALA A 23 3.68 -9.38 -1.98
C ALA A 23 3.09 -8.92 -3.32
N PHE A 24 2.04 -8.09 -3.30
CA PHE A 24 1.48 -7.53 -4.53
C PHE A 24 2.49 -6.63 -5.24
N LYS A 25 3.14 -5.71 -4.51
CA LYS A 25 4.18 -4.85 -5.08
C LYS A 25 5.33 -5.66 -5.68
N SER A 26 5.79 -6.72 -5.01
CA SER A 26 6.85 -7.58 -5.56
C SER A 26 6.44 -8.24 -6.87
N LYS A 27 5.19 -8.71 -7.00
CA LYS A 27 4.69 -9.29 -8.26
C LYS A 27 4.64 -8.25 -9.37
N ILE A 28 4.24 -7.02 -9.07
CA ILE A 28 4.23 -5.88 -10.00
C ILE A 28 5.65 -5.58 -10.49
N ASP A 29 6.59 -5.43 -9.56
CA ASP A 29 7.97 -5.03 -9.86
C ASP A 29 8.72 -6.13 -10.64
N ASN A 30 8.35 -7.40 -10.46
CA ASN A 30 8.94 -8.54 -11.16
C ASN A 30 8.22 -8.91 -12.49
N ASN A 31 7.21 -8.14 -12.92
CA ASN A 31 6.35 -8.48 -14.07
C ASN A 31 5.68 -9.87 -13.97
N GLU A 32 5.37 -10.32 -12.75
CA GLU A 32 4.76 -11.62 -12.46
C GLU A 32 3.22 -11.56 -12.33
N VAL A 33 2.59 -10.48 -12.79
CA VAL A 33 1.14 -10.29 -12.64
C VAL A 33 0.41 -10.78 -13.90
N PRO A 34 -0.37 -11.89 -13.84
CA PRO A 34 -1.04 -12.44 -15.02
C PRO A 34 -2.14 -11.50 -15.55
N THR A 35 -2.75 -10.74 -14.64
CA THR A 35 -3.78 -9.74 -14.92
C THR A 35 -3.67 -8.66 -13.86
N LEU A 36 -3.08 -7.52 -14.22
CA LEU A 36 -3.34 -6.28 -13.50
C LEU A 36 -4.85 -6.06 -13.57
N PRO A 37 -5.53 -5.86 -12.45
CA PRO A 37 -6.95 -5.57 -12.53
C PRO A 37 -7.25 -4.38 -13.45
N GLY A 38 -8.39 -4.45 -14.14
CA GLY A 38 -8.94 -3.34 -14.89
C GLY A 38 -9.52 -2.31 -13.92
N PHE A 39 -8.66 -1.47 -13.36
CA PHE A 39 -9.05 -0.43 -12.41
C PHE A 39 -9.57 0.80 -13.13
N ASN A 40 -10.86 1.07 -12.97
CA ASN A 40 -11.69 1.64 -14.02
C ASN A 40 -11.79 3.17 -14.08
N ASP A 41 -11.13 3.96 -13.23
CA ASP A 41 -11.41 5.41 -13.20
C ASP A 41 -10.20 6.36 -13.40
N ASP A 42 -8.97 5.98 -13.04
CA ASP A 42 -7.79 6.86 -13.20
C ASP A 42 -7.07 6.72 -14.55
N PHE A 43 -7.51 5.77 -15.37
CA PHE A 43 -6.97 5.52 -16.70
C PHE A 43 -8.07 5.77 -17.74
N PRO A 44 -8.34 7.04 -18.08
CA PRO A 44 -9.35 7.40 -19.06
C PRO A 44 -8.99 6.93 -20.49
N ASP A 45 -7.71 6.66 -20.75
CA ASP A 45 -7.24 6.17 -22.04
C ASP A 45 -6.94 4.66 -21.97
N GLN A 46 -7.59 3.90 -22.85
CA GLN A 46 -7.38 2.46 -22.98
C GLN A 46 -6.01 2.12 -23.59
N ASN A 47 -5.28 3.09 -24.15
CA ASN A 47 -4.00 2.89 -24.84
C ASN A 47 -2.75 2.85 -23.95
N ILE A 48 -2.87 2.94 -22.62
CA ILE A 48 -1.71 2.84 -21.74
C ILE A 48 -1.07 1.44 -21.82
N THR A 49 0.26 1.39 -21.84
CA THR A 49 0.99 0.12 -21.92
C THR A 49 0.93 -0.65 -20.61
N VAL A 50 1.28 -1.94 -20.65
CA VAL A 50 1.41 -2.76 -19.44
C VAL A 50 2.49 -2.18 -18.52
N GLU A 51 3.63 -1.72 -19.05
CA GLU A 51 4.69 -1.11 -18.23
C GLU A 51 4.23 0.17 -17.54
N GLU A 52 3.44 1.00 -18.22
CA GLU A 52 2.90 2.23 -17.63
C GLU A 52 1.93 1.94 -16.49
N ARG A 53 1.06 0.93 -16.66
CA ARG A 53 0.18 0.45 -15.58
C ARG A 53 1.00 -0.12 -14.42
N SER A 54 1.98 -0.98 -14.69
CA SER A 54 2.85 -1.55 -13.64
C SER A 54 3.56 -0.45 -12.87
N ARG A 55 4.12 0.55 -13.55
CA ARG A 55 4.80 1.69 -12.90
C ARG A 55 3.84 2.51 -12.04
N PHE A 56 2.62 2.77 -12.53
CA PHE A 56 1.61 3.45 -11.74
C PHE A 56 1.28 2.67 -10.47
N TRP A 57 0.98 1.36 -10.59
CA TRP A 57 0.62 0.52 -9.46
C TRP A 57 1.75 0.35 -8.46
N SER A 58 2.98 0.19 -8.96
CA SER A 58 4.16 0.12 -8.09
C SER A 58 4.26 1.36 -7.19
N LYS A 59 4.01 2.56 -7.75
CA LYS A 59 3.98 3.82 -6.98
C LYS A 59 2.80 3.90 -6.02
N GLN A 60 1.60 3.51 -6.44
CA GLN A 60 0.44 3.53 -5.54
C GLN A 60 0.64 2.56 -4.37
N LEU A 61 1.17 1.36 -4.63
CA LEU A 61 1.46 0.37 -3.61
C LEU A 61 2.55 0.85 -2.65
N GLU A 62 3.60 1.50 -3.13
CA GLU A 62 4.61 2.11 -2.27
C GLU A 62 3.99 3.13 -1.30
N ILE A 63 3.08 3.98 -1.79
CA ILE A 63 2.34 4.94 -0.96
C ILE A 63 1.42 4.23 0.05
N MET A 64 0.70 3.18 -0.38
CA MET A 64 -0.20 2.41 0.47
C MET A 64 0.52 1.59 1.54
N ILE A 65 1.74 1.11 1.27
CA ILE A 65 2.51 0.28 2.20
C ILE A 65 2.96 1.08 3.41
N PHE A 66 3.32 2.35 3.22
CA PHE A 66 3.94 3.17 4.25
C PHE A 66 3.18 3.19 5.59
N PRO A 67 1.86 3.48 5.67
CA PRO A 67 1.13 3.47 6.94
C PRO A 67 1.23 2.15 7.70
N PHE A 68 1.12 1.01 6.99
CA PHE A 68 1.13 -0.31 7.62
C PHE A 68 2.55 -0.73 8.00
N GLU A 69 3.55 -0.34 7.23
CA GLU A 69 4.96 -0.56 7.55
C GLU A 69 5.37 0.25 8.78
N TYR A 70 4.95 1.52 8.87
CA TYR A 70 5.21 2.36 10.03
C TYR A 70 4.59 1.80 11.31
N HIS A 71 3.35 1.30 11.23
CA HIS A 71 2.70 0.69 12.39
C HIS A 71 3.30 -0.67 12.80
N SER A 72 3.88 -1.41 11.85
CA SER A 72 4.49 -2.71 12.13
C SER A 72 5.95 -2.60 12.56
N TYR A 73 6.68 -1.62 12.01
CA TYR A 73 8.12 -1.44 12.16
C TYR A 73 8.46 0.06 12.25
N PRO A 74 8.00 0.77 13.30
CA PRO A 74 8.23 2.21 13.46
C PRO A 74 9.73 2.57 13.50
N GLU A 75 10.60 1.64 13.93
CA GLU A 75 12.05 1.79 13.96
C GLU A 75 12.68 2.05 12.57
N ASN A 76 12.03 1.63 11.48
CA ASN A 76 12.50 1.90 10.13
C ASN A 76 12.37 3.38 9.72
N PHE A 77 11.69 4.19 10.55
CA PHE A 77 11.31 5.57 10.23
C PHE A 77 11.80 6.58 11.26
N GLU A 78 12.75 6.22 12.13
CA GLU A 78 13.32 7.11 13.16
C GLU A 78 13.94 8.41 12.59
N ALA A 79 14.36 8.39 11.32
CA ALA A 79 14.92 9.55 10.64
C ALA A 79 13.85 10.58 10.20
N LEU A 80 12.57 10.23 10.24
CA LEU A 80 11.48 11.11 9.85
C LEU A 80 10.94 11.87 11.06
N SER A 81 10.56 13.13 10.84
CA SER A 81 9.80 13.89 11.83
C SER A 81 8.38 13.34 12.00
N ALA A 82 7.77 13.63 13.15
CA ALA A 82 6.37 13.27 13.40
C ALA A 82 5.40 13.87 12.38
N GLU A 83 5.69 15.08 11.87
CA GLU A 83 4.88 15.73 10.84
C GLU A 83 4.98 15.00 9.49
N GLU A 84 6.19 14.61 9.07
CA GLU A 84 6.40 13.81 7.86
C GLU A 84 5.75 12.43 7.94
N ILE A 85 5.80 11.80 9.11
CA ILE A 85 5.12 10.52 9.38
C ILE A 85 3.62 10.71 9.21
N GLU A 86 3.01 11.68 9.88
CA GLU A 86 1.57 11.93 9.81
C GLU A 86 1.12 12.21 8.38
N GLU A 87 1.84 13.07 7.64
CA GLU A 87 1.51 13.37 6.24
C GLU A 87 1.51 12.11 5.37
N ARG A 88 2.56 11.29 5.49
CA ARG A 88 2.70 10.05 4.71
C ARG A 88 1.68 8.99 5.12
N VAL A 89 1.39 8.86 6.42
CA VAL A 89 0.33 7.97 6.93
C VAL A 89 -1.02 8.36 6.33
N GLN A 90 -1.41 9.63 6.44
CA GLN A 90 -2.70 10.09 5.91
C GLN A 90 -2.80 9.92 4.40
N LYS A 91 -1.72 10.24 3.67
CA LYS A 91 -1.65 10.04 2.22
C LYS A 91 -1.81 8.56 1.85
N GLY A 92 -1.08 7.67 2.53
CA GLY A 92 -1.13 6.23 2.30
C GLY A 92 -2.52 5.65 2.55
N LEU A 93 -3.14 5.99 3.69
CA LEU A 93 -4.49 5.54 4.02
C LEU A 93 -5.54 6.04 3.02
N LYS A 94 -5.39 7.27 2.51
CA LYS A 94 -6.29 7.82 1.48
C LYS A 94 -6.17 7.07 0.15
N VAL A 95 -4.95 6.77 -0.29
CA VAL A 95 -4.71 5.98 -1.51
C VAL A 95 -5.23 4.55 -1.32
N PHE A 96 -4.99 3.96 -0.15
CA PHE A 96 -5.48 2.63 0.21
C PHE A 96 -7.01 2.57 0.17
N ALA A 97 -7.70 3.53 0.78
CA ALA A 97 -9.16 3.59 0.76
C ALA A 97 -9.71 3.75 -0.67
N LYS A 98 -9.05 4.57 -1.50
CA LYS A 98 -9.44 4.78 -2.90
C LYS A 98 -9.42 3.48 -3.70
N TYR A 99 -8.36 2.69 -3.56
CA TYR A 99 -8.16 1.45 -4.31
C TYR A 99 -8.42 0.19 -3.47
N PHE A 100 -9.19 0.26 -2.38
CA PHE A 100 -9.33 -0.92 -1.52
C PHE A 100 -9.99 -2.10 -2.24
N LYS A 101 -11.08 -1.84 -2.96
CA LYS A 101 -11.82 -2.86 -3.74
C LYS A 101 -10.96 -3.52 -4.81
N ASP A 102 -9.99 -2.74 -5.28
CA ASP A 102 -9.09 -3.06 -6.36
C ASP A 102 -7.98 -4.03 -5.92
N LEU A 103 -7.74 -4.15 -4.61
CA LEU A 103 -6.70 -5.04 -4.06
C LEU A 103 -7.14 -6.51 -3.90
N TRP A 104 -8.41 -6.86 -4.17
CA TRP A 104 -9.01 -8.15 -3.79
C TRP A 104 -9.50 -9.01 -4.97
N ILE A 105 -8.73 -9.09 -6.05
CA ILE A 105 -9.11 -9.83 -7.27
C ILE A 105 -8.41 -11.19 -7.36
#